data_AF-A0A953HXD8-F1
#
_entry.id   AF-A0A953HXD8-F1
#
_cell.length_a   1.000
_cell.length_b   1.000
_cell.length_c   1.000
_cell.angle_alpha   90.00
_cell.angle_beta   90.00
_cell.angle_gamma   90.00
#
_symmetry.space_group_name_H-M   'P 1'
#
loop_
_entity.id
_entity.type
_entity.pdbx_description
1 polymer ?
#
loop_
_entity_poly.entity_id
_entity_poly.type
_entity_poly.pdbx_seq_one_letter_code
_entity_poly.pdbx_strand_id
1 'polypeptide(L)'
;MRSIIKFLSIGIILGVISCGGSGSEGSTDTTSTSQQKTEQKAEKTQDEQTVDQSNIPASQRVDLENKGIGPVKNVELDEKIDRKLAVKGKEIYDVKCIACHNVDTKLIGPPQKGIMKKRTPEWVMNMIMNPTEMLEKDPLAKDLLEEYNGTPMLDQNITREEARALVEYFRTL
;
A
#
# COMPACT_ATOMS: atom_id res chain seq x y z
N MET A 1 -47.44 29.80 3.00
CA MET A 1 -48.00 29.02 4.13
C MET A 1 -46.86 28.35 4.86
N ARG A 2 -46.50 28.89 6.03
CA ARG A 2 -45.53 28.32 6.97
C ARG A 2 -46.34 27.60 8.04
N SER A 3 -46.04 26.33 8.32
CA SER A 3 -46.52 25.68 9.54
C SER A 3 -45.33 25.17 10.34
N ILE A 4 -45.22 25.77 11.52
CA ILE A 4 -44.25 25.56 12.58
C ILE A 4 -44.93 24.59 13.56
N ILE A 5 -44.28 23.47 13.89
CA ILE A 5 -44.73 22.60 14.98
C ILE A 5 -43.75 22.76 16.14
N LYS A 6 -44.22 23.43 17.19
CA LYS A 6 -43.62 23.49 18.52
C LYS A 6 -44.33 22.44 19.39
N PHE A 7 -43.58 21.54 20.01
CA PHE A 7 -44.01 20.79 21.19
C PHE A 7 -42.84 20.81 22.16
N LEU A 8 -42.88 21.64 23.21
CA LEU A 8 -43.59 21.49 24.49
C LEU A 8 -42.63 20.91 25.53
N SER A 9 -42.12 21.84 26.35
CA SER A 9 -41.24 21.64 27.48
C SER A 9 -41.91 20.82 28.59
N ILE A 10 -41.18 19.87 29.17
CA ILE A 10 -41.37 19.40 30.55
C ILE A 10 -39.98 19.38 31.19
N GLY A 11 -39.79 20.20 32.22
CA GLY A 11 -38.66 20.11 33.14
C GLY A 11 -39.07 19.41 34.44
N ILE A 12 -38.08 19.03 35.26
CA ILE A 12 -37.99 19.26 36.73
C ILE A 12 -36.84 18.40 37.31
N ILE A 13 -35.70 19.00 37.70
CA ILE A 13 -35.14 19.32 39.05
C ILE A 13 -34.61 18.14 39.91
N LEU A 14 -33.45 18.40 40.54
CA LEU A 14 -32.83 17.83 41.76
C LEU A 14 -31.95 16.58 41.54
N GLY A 15 -30.79 16.39 42.18
CA GLY A 15 -30.18 17.09 43.30
C GLY A 15 -28.82 16.45 43.65
N VAL A 16 -28.16 17.10 44.61
CA VAL A 16 -26.76 17.07 45.04
C VAL A 16 -26.34 15.87 45.94
N ILE A 17 -25.01 15.67 46.02
CA ILE A 17 -24.19 15.11 47.14
C ILE A 17 -24.28 13.60 47.43
N SER A 18 -23.15 12.88 47.36
CA SER A 18 -22.58 12.20 48.55
C SER A 18 -21.16 11.63 48.31
N CYS A 19 -20.32 11.81 49.32
CA CYS A 19 -18.93 11.39 49.48
C CYS A 19 -18.73 9.86 49.50
N GLY A 20 -17.53 9.45 49.10
CA GLY A 20 -16.89 8.19 49.49
C GLY A 20 -15.38 8.33 49.36
N GLY A 21 -14.72 8.75 50.44
CA GLY A 21 -13.26 8.92 50.51
C GLY A 21 -12.53 7.75 51.16
N SER A 22 -11.22 7.98 51.31
CA SER A 22 -10.19 7.16 51.98
C SER A 22 -9.54 6.11 51.08
N GLY A 23 -8.23 6.09 50.84
CA GLY A 23 -7.09 6.86 51.35
C GLY A 23 -5.87 6.51 50.48
N SER A 24 -4.97 7.45 50.14
CA SER A 24 -3.85 7.92 50.98
C SER A 24 -2.67 6.93 50.89
N GLU A 25 -1.40 7.23 50.57
CA GLU A 25 -0.58 8.43 50.34
C GLU A 25 0.67 7.94 49.57
N GLY A 26 1.33 8.72 48.72
CA GLY A 26 2.41 9.65 49.10
C GLY A 26 3.76 9.09 48.59
N SER A 27 4.40 9.72 47.59
CA SER A 27 5.37 10.83 47.70
C SER A 27 6.82 10.32 47.54
N THR A 28 7.42 10.56 46.37
CA THR A 28 8.59 11.46 46.13
C THR A 28 9.89 11.08 46.86
N ASP A 29 10.96 10.74 46.13
CA ASP A 29 12.04 11.70 45.81
C ASP A 29 13.28 11.06 45.13
N THR A 30 13.71 11.68 44.03
CA THR A 30 15.06 12.23 43.78
C THR A 30 16.32 11.33 43.82
N THR A 31 16.85 11.07 42.61
CA THR A 31 18.24 11.29 42.15
C THR A 31 19.41 10.34 42.50
N SER A 32 20.14 10.01 41.41
CA SER A 32 21.61 9.87 41.24
C SER A 32 22.25 8.48 41.05
N THR A 33 22.95 8.40 39.91
CA THR A 33 24.33 7.88 39.74
C THR A 33 24.54 6.43 39.27
N SER A 34 24.74 6.32 37.94
CA SER A 34 26.05 6.00 37.30
C SER A 34 26.43 4.54 36.96
N GLN A 35 26.85 4.40 35.68
CA GLN A 35 27.83 3.46 35.10
C GLN A 35 27.39 1.98 35.00
N GLN A 36 27.70 1.19 33.96
CA GLN A 36 28.67 1.32 32.88
C GLN A 36 28.32 0.34 31.73
N LYS A 37 28.43 0.85 30.50
CA LYS A 37 28.94 0.25 29.25
C LYS A 37 29.45 -1.21 29.27
N THR A 38 29.05 -2.03 28.29
CA THR A 38 30.00 -2.88 27.55
C THR A 38 29.55 -3.03 26.09
N GLU A 39 30.46 -2.63 25.20
CA GLU A 39 30.41 -2.83 23.75
C GLU A 39 30.63 -4.31 23.41
N GLN A 40 29.89 -4.82 22.42
CA GLN A 40 30.46 -5.79 21.50
C GLN A 40 30.20 -5.35 20.05
N LYS A 41 31.31 -4.86 19.49
CA LYS A 41 31.59 -4.66 18.08
C LYS A 41 31.70 -6.04 17.41
N ALA A 42 30.85 -6.31 16.42
CA ALA A 42 31.18 -7.23 15.34
C ALA A 42 30.92 -6.49 14.03
N GLU A 43 32.00 -6.36 13.28
CA GLU A 43 32.19 -5.60 12.06
C GLU A 43 31.80 -6.45 10.84
N LYS A 44 31.54 -5.76 9.71
CA LYS A 44 31.29 -6.23 8.32
C LYS A 44 29.83 -6.59 8.01
N THR A 45 29.16 -6.00 7.01
CA THR A 45 29.64 -5.39 5.76
C THR A 45 28.62 -4.33 5.33
N GLN A 46 29.09 -3.10 5.08
CA GLN A 46 28.36 -2.05 4.38
C GLN A 46 28.46 -2.27 2.86
N ASP A 47 27.54 -1.64 2.13
CA ASP A 47 27.22 -1.69 0.68
C ASP A 47 26.05 -2.65 0.42
N GLU A 48 24.80 -2.21 0.17
CA GLU A 48 24.38 -1.09 -0.69
C GLU A 48 22.99 -0.54 -0.25
N GLN A 49 22.95 0.79 -0.01
CA GLN A 49 21.81 1.71 -0.14
C GLN A 49 20.54 1.58 0.75
N THR A 50 20.64 2.10 1.98
CA THR A 50 19.52 2.81 2.62
C THR A 50 19.44 4.24 2.06
N VAL A 51 18.90 4.41 0.86
CA VAL A 51 18.43 5.74 0.44
C VAL A 51 17.19 6.05 1.27
N ASP A 52 17.16 7.20 1.92
CA ASP A 52 15.96 7.74 2.57
C ASP A 52 14.84 7.86 1.51
N GLN A 53 14.00 6.83 1.39
CA GLN A 53 12.96 6.70 0.37
C GLN A 53 11.79 7.68 0.59
N SER A 54 11.82 8.48 1.66
CA SER A 54 10.74 9.41 1.99
C SER A 54 10.48 10.46 0.90
N ASN A 55 11.50 10.82 0.11
CA ASN A 55 11.38 11.83 -0.95
C ASN A 55 11.15 11.26 -2.37
N ILE A 56 11.11 9.94 -2.55
CA ILE A 56 10.91 9.31 -3.87
C ILE A 56 9.43 8.94 -4.03
N PRO A 57 8.75 9.38 -5.11
CA PRO A 57 7.38 8.96 -5.41
C PRO A 57 7.25 7.43 -5.45
N ALA A 58 6.14 6.90 -4.94
CA ALA A 58 5.89 5.46 -4.84
C ALA A 58 6.04 4.76 -6.21
N SER A 59 5.57 5.39 -7.30
CA SER A 59 5.70 4.90 -8.68
C SER A 59 7.14 4.79 -9.21
N GLN A 60 8.08 5.43 -8.52
CA GLN A 60 9.51 5.45 -8.88
C GLN A 60 10.38 4.59 -7.96
N ARG A 61 9.90 4.26 -6.75
CA ARG A 61 10.62 3.34 -5.85
C ARG A 61 10.84 2.00 -6.54
N VAL A 62 11.96 1.34 -6.24
CA VAL A 62 12.24 -0.02 -6.71
C VAL A 62 12.03 -0.97 -5.53
N ASP A 63 11.14 -1.94 -5.70
CA ASP A 63 10.84 -2.97 -4.72
C ASP A 63 10.72 -4.31 -5.44
N LEU A 64 11.80 -5.09 -5.37
CA LEU A 64 11.93 -6.40 -6.01
C LEU A 64 11.86 -7.56 -4.99
N GLU A 65 11.40 -7.27 -3.77
CA GLU A 65 11.25 -8.27 -2.71
C GLU A 65 9.78 -8.47 -2.35
N ASN A 66 9.00 -7.39 -2.30
CA ASN A 66 7.58 -7.46 -2.01
C ASN A 66 6.82 -8.17 -3.14
N LYS A 67 6.05 -9.20 -2.77
CA LYS A 67 5.19 -9.98 -3.67
C LYS A 67 3.72 -9.56 -3.62
N GLY A 68 3.37 -8.63 -2.73
CA GLY A 68 2.02 -8.17 -2.51
C GLY A 68 1.13 -9.17 -1.76
N ILE A 69 -0.16 -8.82 -1.70
CA ILE A 69 -1.23 -9.57 -1.04
C ILE A 69 -2.09 -10.28 -2.10
N GLY A 70 -2.07 -11.61 -2.08
CA GLY A 70 -2.85 -12.41 -3.00
C GLY A 70 -2.31 -13.83 -3.20
N PRO A 71 -2.94 -14.60 -4.11
CA PRO A 71 -2.67 -16.02 -4.30
C PRO A 71 -1.44 -16.29 -5.19
N VAL A 72 -0.79 -15.27 -5.76
CA VAL A 72 0.43 -15.44 -6.56
C VAL A 72 1.64 -15.33 -5.64
N LYS A 73 2.31 -16.46 -5.38
CA LYS A 73 3.47 -16.53 -4.46
C LYS A 73 4.81 -16.80 -5.16
N ASN A 74 4.76 -17.34 -6.37
CA ASN A 74 5.92 -17.61 -7.20
C ASN A 74 5.53 -17.41 -8.67
N VAL A 75 6.38 -16.75 -9.45
CA VAL A 75 6.27 -16.68 -10.90
C VAL A 75 7.63 -16.94 -11.52
N GLU A 76 7.72 -18.01 -12.31
CA GLU A 76 8.91 -18.31 -13.08
C GLU A 76 8.84 -17.58 -14.43
N LEU A 77 9.92 -16.87 -14.75
CA LEU A 77 10.10 -16.16 -16.01
C LEU A 77 11.28 -16.77 -16.75
N ASP A 78 11.03 -17.24 -17.97
CA ASP A 78 12.09 -17.72 -18.85
C ASP A 78 13.07 -16.60 -19.20
N GLU A 79 14.34 -16.91 -19.48
CA GLU A 79 15.32 -15.90 -19.92
C GLU A 79 14.87 -15.13 -21.16
N LYS A 80 14.20 -15.84 -22.08
CA LYS A 80 13.67 -15.27 -23.31
C LYS A 80 12.21 -14.89 -23.13
N ILE A 81 11.81 -13.81 -23.80
CA ILE A 81 10.41 -13.40 -23.85
C ILE A 81 9.63 -14.36 -24.76
N ASP A 82 8.54 -14.94 -24.23
CA ASP A 82 7.55 -15.63 -25.04
C ASP A 82 6.73 -14.59 -25.82
N ARG A 83 7.01 -14.50 -27.12
CA ARG A 83 6.36 -13.53 -28.01
C ARG A 83 4.86 -13.79 -28.19
N LYS A 84 4.40 -15.04 -28.17
CA LYS A 84 2.98 -15.35 -28.32
C LYS A 84 2.21 -14.91 -27.09
N LEU A 85 2.77 -15.20 -25.91
CA LEU A 85 2.19 -14.80 -24.64
C LEU A 85 2.22 -13.27 -24.45
N ALA A 86 3.30 -12.59 -24.87
CA ALA A 86 3.36 -11.13 -24.87
C ALA A 86 2.32 -10.48 -25.80
N VAL A 87 2.10 -11.03 -27.00
CA VAL A 87 1.01 -10.56 -27.90
C VAL A 87 -0.34 -10.73 -27.21
N LYS A 88 -0.57 -11.87 -26.57
CA LYS A 88 -1.81 -12.09 -25.82
C LYS A 88 -1.99 -11.08 -24.68
N GLY A 89 -0.92 -10.80 -23.94
CA GLY A 89 -0.90 -9.77 -22.89
C GLY A 89 -1.23 -8.38 -23.42
N LYS A 90 -0.70 -8.03 -24.59
CA LYS A 90 -1.00 -6.76 -25.24
C LYS A 90 -2.48 -6.64 -25.61
N GLU A 91 -3.08 -7.68 -26.18
CA GLU A 91 -4.52 -7.70 -26.49
C GLU A 91 -5.37 -7.45 -25.24
N ILE A 92 -5.02 -8.08 -24.12
CA ILE A 92 -5.71 -7.89 -22.84
C ILE A 92 -5.51 -6.46 -22.34
N TYR A 93 -4.28 -5.93 -22.41
CA TYR A 93 -3.96 -4.56 -22.02
C TYR A 93 -4.80 -3.54 -22.80
N ASP A 94 -4.86 -3.70 -24.13
CA ASP A 94 -5.60 -2.82 -25.04
C ASP A 94 -7.12 -2.80 -24.75
N VAL A 95 -7.67 -3.87 -24.16
CA VAL A 95 -9.11 -3.96 -23.83
C VAL A 95 -9.40 -3.52 -22.40
N LYS A 96 -8.56 -3.92 -21.43
CA LYS A 96 -8.88 -3.83 -19.99
C LYS A 96 -8.09 -2.75 -19.25
N CYS A 97 -7.01 -2.21 -19.81
CA CYS A 97 -6.09 -1.35 -19.06
C CYS A 97 -6.00 0.08 -19.62
N ILE A 98 -6.17 0.27 -20.94
CA ILE A 98 -5.89 1.57 -21.59
C ILE A 98 -6.81 2.72 -21.16
N ALA A 99 -7.98 2.42 -20.59
CA ALA A 99 -8.88 3.44 -20.07
C ALA A 99 -8.24 4.22 -18.90
N CYS A 100 -7.31 3.58 -18.17
CA CYS A 100 -6.68 4.15 -16.98
C CYS A 100 -5.16 4.28 -17.12
N HIS A 101 -4.51 3.46 -17.93
CA HIS A 101 -3.05 3.41 -18.05
C HIS A 101 -2.56 3.68 -19.47
N ASN A 102 -1.43 4.37 -19.56
CA ASN A 102 -0.63 4.47 -20.77
C ASN A 102 0.72 3.77 -20.54
N VAL A 103 1.44 3.44 -21.62
CA VAL A 103 2.77 2.85 -21.53
C VAL A 103 3.78 3.88 -21.04
N ASP A 104 3.87 5.04 -21.69
CA ASP A 104 4.96 6.00 -21.46
C ASP A 104 4.56 7.16 -20.53
N THR A 105 3.27 7.49 -20.43
CA THR A 105 2.80 8.67 -19.68
C THR A 105 1.85 8.32 -18.54
N LYS A 106 1.81 9.18 -17.53
CA LYS A 106 0.74 9.14 -16.53
C LYS A 106 -0.61 9.43 -17.21
N LEU A 107 -1.65 8.70 -16.82
CA LEU A 107 -3.05 9.01 -17.13
C LEU A 107 -3.83 9.07 -15.81
N ILE A 108 -4.78 8.16 -15.59
CA ILE A 108 -5.45 7.98 -14.30
C ILE A 108 -4.53 7.20 -13.36
N GLY A 109 -3.90 6.15 -13.87
CA GLY A 109 -2.87 5.38 -13.18
C GLY A 109 -1.44 5.65 -13.70
N PRO A 110 -0.44 5.00 -13.08
CA PRO A 110 0.96 5.11 -13.48
C PRO A 110 1.25 4.63 -14.92
N PRO A 111 2.32 5.15 -15.55
CA PRO A 111 2.86 4.57 -16.77
C PRO A 111 3.40 3.15 -16.53
N GLN A 112 3.20 2.25 -17.49
CA GLN A 112 3.60 0.84 -17.35
C GLN A 112 5.01 0.51 -17.84
N LYS A 113 5.66 1.43 -18.56
CA LYS A 113 7.00 1.21 -19.09
C LYS A 113 8.01 0.92 -17.97
N GLY A 114 8.77 -0.16 -18.16
CA GLY A 114 9.79 -0.58 -17.21
C GLY A 114 9.25 -1.06 -15.85
N ILE A 115 7.95 -1.35 -15.70
CA ILE A 115 7.38 -1.82 -14.43
C ILE A 115 8.08 -3.07 -13.90
N MET A 116 8.52 -3.97 -14.80
CA MET A 116 9.25 -5.20 -14.46
C MET A 116 10.66 -4.95 -13.90
N LYS A 117 11.16 -3.71 -13.94
CA LYS A 117 12.41 -3.30 -13.28
C LYS A 117 12.18 -2.75 -11.87
N LYS A 118 10.93 -2.48 -11.52
CA LYS A 118 10.55 -1.82 -10.27
C LYS A 118 9.74 -2.71 -9.33
N ARG A 119 9.07 -3.74 -9.87
CA ARG A 119 8.16 -4.62 -9.14
C ARG A 119 8.43 -6.07 -9.49
N THR A 120 8.23 -6.96 -8.51
CA THR A 120 8.22 -8.41 -8.75
C THR A 120 7.06 -8.80 -9.67
N PRO A 121 7.19 -9.88 -10.47
CA PRO A 121 6.08 -10.39 -11.27
C PRO A 121 4.89 -10.81 -10.40
N GLU A 122 5.13 -11.36 -9.20
CA GLU A 122 4.08 -11.70 -8.25
C GLU A 122 3.28 -10.48 -7.81
N TRP A 123 3.97 -9.39 -7.46
CA TRP A 123 3.31 -8.16 -7.04
C TRP A 123 2.46 -7.59 -8.16
N VAL A 124 2.98 -7.54 -9.40
CA VAL A 124 2.22 -7.07 -10.56
C VAL A 124 0.97 -7.93 -10.78
N MET A 125 1.10 -9.26 -10.74
CA MET A 125 -0.06 -10.15 -10.90
C MET A 125 -1.07 -10.01 -9.76
N ASN A 126 -0.63 -9.92 -8.51
CA ASN A 126 -1.53 -9.72 -7.37
C ASN A 126 -2.24 -8.35 -7.45
N MET A 127 -1.54 -7.28 -7.87
CA MET A 127 -2.13 -5.96 -8.05
C MET A 127 -3.25 -5.95 -9.09
N ILE A 128 -3.04 -6.58 -10.25
CA ILE A 128 -4.04 -6.57 -11.34
C ILE A 128 -5.21 -7.54 -11.10
N MET A 129 -5.00 -8.60 -10.31
CA MET A 129 -6.03 -9.61 -10.01
C MET A 129 -6.79 -9.33 -8.71
N ASN A 130 -6.20 -8.57 -7.78
CA ASN A 130 -6.75 -8.32 -6.45
C ASN A 130 -6.53 -6.86 -6.01
N PRO A 131 -6.89 -5.86 -6.83
CA PRO A 131 -6.52 -4.48 -6.55
C PRO A 131 -7.17 -3.95 -5.27
N THR A 132 -8.40 -4.35 -4.93
CA THR A 132 -9.09 -3.88 -3.72
C THR A 132 -8.30 -4.22 -2.45
N GLU A 133 -7.97 -5.49 -2.23
CA GLU A 133 -7.23 -5.89 -1.03
C GLU A 133 -5.79 -5.37 -1.04
N MET A 134 -5.16 -5.32 -2.23
CA MET A 134 -3.83 -4.71 -2.38
C MET A 134 -3.84 -3.26 -1.90
N LEU A 135 -4.76 -2.44 -2.40
CA LEU A 135 -4.91 -1.03 -2.01
C LEU A 135 -5.24 -0.86 -0.51
N GLU A 136 -5.92 -1.85 0.09
CA GLU A 136 -6.25 -1.83 1.53
C GLU A 136 -5.13 -2.29 2.45
N LYS A 137 -4.19 -3.12 1.98
CA LYS A 137 -3.25 -3.84 2.87
C LYS A 137 -1.79 -3.76 2.45
N ASP A 138 -1.47 -3.74 1.15
CA ASP A 138 -0.09 -3.63 0.67
C ASP A 138 0.44 -2.19 0.86
N PRO A 139 1.57 -1.99 1.57
CA PRO A 139 2.09 -0.64 1.84
C PRO A 139 2.39 0.14 0.56
N LEU A 140 2.98 -0.52 -0.44
CA LEU A 140 3.35 0.14 -1.70
C LEU A 140 2.12 0.51 -2.53
N ALA A 141 1.10 -0.36 -2.57
CA ALA A 141 -0.17 -0.06 -3.22
C ALA A 141 -0.90 1.11 -2.54
N LYS A 142 -0.82 1.24 -1.20
CA LYS A 142 -1.36 2.41 -0.48
C LYS A 142 -0.67 3.70 -0.85
N ASP A 143 0.65 3.70 -0.89
CA ASP A 143 1.42 4.88 -1.27
C ASP A 143 1.12 5.27 -2.73
N LEU A 144 0.95 4.27 -3.62
CA LEU A 144 0.47 4.50 -4.98
C LEU A 144 -0.95 5.06 -5.02
N LEU A 145 -1.86 4.58 -4.17
CA LEU A 145 -3.21 5.15 -4.09
C LEU A 145 -3.17 6.64 -3.74
N GLU A 146 -2.36 7.01 -2.76
CA GLU A 146 -2.17 8.41 -2.35
C GLU A 146 -1.54 9.25 -3.47
N GLU A 147 -0.46 8.77 -4.10
CA GLU A 147 0.22 9.46 -5.21
C GLU A 147 -0.73 9.72 -6.41
N TYR A 148 -1.70 8.85 -6.62
CA TYR A 148 -2.70 8.94 -7.69
C TYR A 148 -4.05 9.48 -7.19
N ASN A 149 -4.01 10.39 -6.22
CA ASN A 149 -5.13 11.19 -5.71
C ASN A 149 -6.30 10.34 -5.15
N GLY A 150 -6.00 9.19 -4.56
CA GLY A 150 -7.01 8.30 -4.02
C GLY A 150 -7.87 7.61 -5.07
N THR A 151 -7.49 7.61 -6.35
CA THR A 151 -8.25 6.93 -7.40
C THR A 151 -7.94 5.44 -7.38
N PRO A 152 -8.88 4.55 -6.98
CA PRO A 152 -8.60 3.14 -6.86
C PRO A 152 -8.49 2.47 -8.23
N MET A 153 -7.55 1.54 -8.37
CA MET A 153 -7.57 0.58 -9.47
C MET A 153 -8.77 -0.36 -9.28
N LEU A 154 -9.65 -0.45 -10.29
CA LEU A 154 -10.84 -1.30 -10.23
C LEU A 154 -10.50 -2.72 -10.69
N ASP A 155 -11.12 -3.71 -10.06
CA ASP A 155 -11.02 -5.11 -10.48
C ASP A 155 -11.63 -5.31 -11.89
N GLN A 156 -10.81 -5.78 -12.83
CA GLN A 156 -11.20 -6.07 -14.21
C GLN A 156 -11.51 -7.56 -14.44
N ASN A 157 -11.70 -8.32 -13.35
CA ASN A 157 -11.88 -9.77 -13.34
C ASN A 157 -10.79 -10.48 -14.14
N ILE A 158 -9.53 -10.14 -13.84
CA ILE A 158 -8.36 -10.70 -14.51
C ILE A 158 -8.07 -12.09 -13.92
N THR A 159 -8.05 -13.11 -14.78
CA THR A 159 -7.64 -14.46 -14.41
C THR A 159 -6.12 -14.55 -14.21
N ARG A 160 -5.64 -15.63 -13.57
CA ARG A 160 -4.20 -15.84 -13.37
C ARG A 160 -3.44 -15.93 -14.70
N GLU A 161 -4.04 -16.56 -15.69
CA GLU A 161 -3.46 -16.78 -17.02
C GLU A 161 -3.38 -15.47 -17.79
N GLU A 162 -4.43 -14.65 -17.74
CA GLU A 162 -4.43 -13.29 -18.30
C GLU A 162 -3.39 -12.39 -17.61
N ALA A 163 -3.30 -12.47 -16.27
CA ALA A 163 -2.29 -11.75 -15.51
C ALA A 163 -0.87 -12.15 -15.90
N ARG A 164 -0.62 -13.46 -16.10
CA ARG A 164 0.68 -13.96 -16.57
C ARG A 164 0.99 -13.46 -17.98
N ALA A 165 0.00 -13.37 -18.86
CA ALA A 165 0.16 -12.79 -20.19
C ALA A 165 0.49 -11.30 -20.14
N LEU A 166 -0.20 -10.54 -19.29
CA LEU A 166 0.08 -9.11 -19.05
C LEU A 166 1.51 -8.88 -18.56
N VAL A 167 2.00 -9.67 -17.60
CA VAL A 167 3.40 -9.62 -17.17
C VAL A 167 4.35 -9.87 -18.34
N GLU A 168 4.07 -10.84 -19.20
CA GLU A 168 4.92 -11.12 -20.36
C GLU A 168 4.95 -9.93 -21.34
N TYR A 169 3.81 -9.27 -21.54
CA TYR A 169 3.75 -8.03 -22.32
C TYR A 169 4.58 -6.92 -21.67
N PHE A 170 4.47 -6.72 -20.35
CA PHE A 170 5.23 -5.70 -19.64
C PHE A 170 6.74 -5.92 -19.67
N ARG A 171 7.21 -7.15 -19.81
CA ARG A 171 8.64 -7.46 -20.05
C ARG A 171 9.16 -6.91 -21.39
N THR A 172 8.26 -6.55 -22.31
CA THR A 172 8.60 -5.95 -23.61
C THR A 172 8.71 -4.42 -23.59
N LEU A 173 8.32 -3.76 -22.48
CA LEU A 173 8.19 -2.31 -22.37
C LEU A 173 9.42 -1.61 -21.77
#